data_AF-A0A1S8TXI0-F1
#
_entry.id   AF-A0A1S8TXI0-F1
#
_cell.length_a   1.000
_cell.length_b   1.000
_cell.length_c   1.000
_cell.angle_alpha   90.00
_cell.angle_beta   90.00
_cell.angle_gamma   90.00
#
_symmetry.space_group_name_H-M   'P 1'
#
loop_
_entity.id
_entity.type
_entity.pdbx_description
1 polymer ?
#
loop_
_entity_poly.entity_id
_entity_poly.type
_entity_poly.pdbx_seq_one_letter_code
_entity_poly.pdbx_strand_id
1 'polypeptide(L)'
;MDMIIISIIVSVFFLFSIIYFSVRFAIKPLIDNSKKNFNNVVSNEINFGLKNLLDIGVVNESELKEIINIYNKEKYNPKINKQYEKYEKILKELRDMGYFTDGVYNDKLKVLKKHFN
;
A
#
# COMPACT_ATOMS: atom_id res chain seq x y z
N MET A 1 41.54 -19.38 24.62
CA MET A 1 40.53 -18.31 24.82
C MET A 1 39.67 -18.13 23.57
N ASP A 2 40.22 -18.32 22.38
CA ASP A 2 39.52 -18.05 21.10
C ASP A 2 38.29 -18.93 20.86
N MET A 3 38.33 -20.21 21.25
CA MET A 3 37.16 -21.10 21.12
C MET A 3 35.96 -20.65 21.97
N ILE A 4 36.22 -20.06 23.15
CA ILE A 4 35.18 -19.53 24.03
C ILE A 4 34.59 -18.25 23.43
N ILE A 5 35.44 -17.37 22.89
CA ILE A 5 35.03 -16.12 22.24
C ILE A 5 34.16 -16.42 21.00
N ILE A 6 34.57 -17.38 20.16
CA ILE A 6 33.79 -17.82 18.99
C ILE A 6 32.43 -18.35 19.42
N SER A 7 32.38 -19.18 20.48
CA SER A 7 31.12 -19.71 21.00
C SER A 7 30.17 -18.60 21.47
N ILE A 8 30.68 -17.57 22.14
CA ILE A 8 29.88 -16.43 22.60
C ILE A 8 29.31 -15.66 21.41
N ILE A 9 30.13 -15.40 20.38
CA ILE A 9 29.70 -14.68 19.16
C ILE A 9 28.58 -15.45 18.44
N VAL A 10 28.72 -16.77 18.31
CA VAL A 10 27.70 -17.62 17.69
C VAL A 10 26.40 -17.58 18.49
N SER A 11 26.46 -17.67 19.82
CA SER A 11 25.27 -17.59 20.67
C SER A 11 24.54 -16.24 20.54
N VAL A 12 25.28 -15.13 20.48
CA VAL A 12 24.69 -13.79 20.27
C VAL A 12 24.00 -13.68 18.91
N PHE A 13 24.62 -14.22 17.86
CA PHE A 13 24.03 -14.23 16.51
C PHE A 13 22.75 -15.06 16.44
N PHE A 14 22.74 -16.22 17.09
CA PHE A 14 21.55 -17.07 17.20
C PHE A 14 20.42 -16.37 17.95
N LEU A 15 20.72 -15.73 19.08
CA LEU A 15 19.73 -14.99 19.86
C LEU A 15 19.11 -13.85 19.04
N PHE A 16 19.94 -13.08 18.32
CA PHE A 16 19.47 -12.01 17.43
C PHE A 16 18.56 -12.56 16.34
N SER A 17 18.94 -13.69 15.72
CA SER A 17 18.14 -14.32 14.66
C SER A 17 16.77 -14.76 15.17
N ILE A 18 16.71 -15.42 16.34
CA ILE A 18 15.44 -15.88 16.93
C ILE A 18 14.52 -14.69 17.20
N ILE A 19 15.03 -13.64 17.85
CA ILE A 19 14.25 -12.43 18.15
C ILE A 19 13.73 -11.77 16.87
N TYR A 20 14.61 -11.61 15.87
CA TYR A 20 14.25 -11.02 14.58
C TYR A 20 13.15 -11.83 13.88
N PHE A 21 13.28 -13.15 13.82
CA PHE A 21 12.28 -14.02 13.20
C PHE A 21 10.96 -14.01 13.98
N SER A 22 10.97 -14.08 15.31
CA SER A 22 9.77 -14.01 16.15
C SER A 22 8.98 -12.73 15.91
N VAL A 23 9.66 -11.57 15.92
CA VAL A 23 9.02 -10.28 15.64
C VAL A 23 8.48 -10.23 14.21
N ARG A 24 9.27 -10.66 13.23
CA ARG A 24 8.84 -10.68 11.82
C ARG A 24 7.63 -11.58 11.62
N PHE A 25 7.57 -12.73 12.29
CA PHE A 25 6.47 -13.68 12.18
C PHE A 25 5.21 -13.18 12.86
N ALA A 26 5.33 -12.46 13.98
CA ALA A 26 4.18 -11.84 14.66
C ALA A 26 3.57 -10.70 13.83
N ILE A 27 4.39 -9.91 13.13
CA ILE A 27 3.93 -8.78 12.31
C ILE A 27 3.36 -9.25 10.96
N LYS A 28 3.88 -10.34 10.38
CA LYS A 28 3.47 -10.86 9.07
C LYS A 28 1.94 -11.09 8.92
N PRO A 29 1.24 -11.75 9.87
CA PRO A 29 -0.21 -11.95 9.76
C PRO A 29 -1.01 -10.66 9.92
N LEU A 30 -0.53 -9.67 10.68
CA LEU A 30 -1.19 -8.36 10.80
C LEU A 30 -1.16 -7.60 9.48
N ILE A 31 -0.04 -7.65 8.75
CA ILE A 31 0.10 -7.01 7.44
C ILE A 31 -0.75 -7.74 6.38
N ASP A 32 -0.75 -9.08 6.40
CA ASP A 32 -1.51 -9.85 5.41
C ASP A 32 -3.02 -9.77 5.64
N ASN A 33 -3.48 -9.81 6.89
CA ASN A 33 -4.89 -9.61 7.24
C ASN A 33 -5.34 -8.17 6.99
N SER A 34 -4.49 -7.17 7.24
CA SER A 34 -4.76 -5.78 6.88
C SER A 34 -4.89 -5.60 5.37
N LYS A 35 -4.02 -6.23 4.59
CA LYS A 35 -4.07 -6.19 3.12
C LYS A 35 -5.28 -6.95 2.56
N LYS A 36 -5.63 -8.10 3.15
CA LYS A 36 -6.81 -8.88 2.78
C LYS A 36 -8.10 -8.15 3.13
N ASN A 37 -8.21 -7.56 4.32
CA ASN A 37 -9.35 -6.73 4.70
C ASN A 37 -9.45 -5.47 3.85
N PHE A 38 -8.33 -4.80 3.54
CA PHE A 38 -8.36 -3.63 2.67
C PHE A 38 -8.82 -3.98 1.25
N ASN A 39 -8.32 -5.07 0.68
CA ASN A 39 -8.76 -5.54 -0.63
C ASN A 39 -10.24 -5.94 -0.62
N ASN A 40 -10.72 -6.58 0.45
CA ASN A 40 -12.12 -6.95 0.61
C ASN A 40 -13.04 -5.73 0.80
N VAL A 41 -12.59 -4.70 1.52
CA VAL A 41 -13.34 -3.44 1.70
C VAL A 41 -13.41 -2.67 0.40
N VAL A 42 -12.28 -2.51 -0.31
CA VAL A 42 -12.23 -1.83 -1.61
C VAL A 42 -13.05 -2.61 -2.65
N SER A 43 -12.97 -3.93 -2.69
CA SER A 43 -13.81 -4.73 -3.58
C SER A 43 -15.30 -4.62 -3.23
N ASN A 44 -15.65 -4.57 -1.94
CA ASN A 44 -17.05 -4.41 -1.51
C ASN A 44 -17.59 -3.01 -1.83
N GLU A 45 -16.81 -1.95 -1.65
CA GLU A 45 -17.23 -0.59 -2.04
C GLU A 45 -17.37 -0.44 -3.55
N ILE A 46 -16.42 -0.99 -4.32
CA ILE A 46 -16.50 -1.02 -5.79
C ILE A 46 -17.73 -1.80 -6.22
N ASN A 47 -17.97 -2.99 -5.65
CA ASN A 47 -19.17 -3.79 -5.94
C ASN A 47 -20.47 -3.07 -5.52
N PHE A 48 -20.47 -2.31 -4.42
CA PHE A 48 -21.63 -1.55 -3.95
C PHE A 48 -21.93 -0.35 -4.86
N GLY A 49 -20.91 0.39 -5.28
CA GLY A 49 -21.05 1.49 -6.25
C GLY A 49 -21.48 1.00 -7.62
N LEU A 50 -20.91 -0.10 -8.11
CA LEU A 50 -21.29 -0.75 -9.37
C LEU A 50 -22.72 -1.31 -9.33
N LYS A 51 -23.14 -1.88 -8.20
CA LYS A 51 -24.52 -2.32 -8.01
C LYS A 51 -25.50 -1.14 -8.01
N ASN A 52 -25.14 -0.02 -7.38
CA ASN A 52 -25.95 1.19 -7.46
C ASN A 52 -26.08 1.70 -8.90
N LEU A 53 -25.02 1.62 -9.71
CA LEU A 53 -25.05 2.00 -11.13
C LEU A 53 -25.97 1.10 -11.97
N LEU A 54 -26.06 -0.19 -11.62
CA LEU A 54 -27.01 -1.15 -12.19
C LEU A 54 -28.45 -0.81 -11.75
N ASP A 55 -28.65 -0.57 -10.45
CA ASP A 55 -29.97 -0.32 -9.84
C ASP A 55 -30.60 1.00 -10.35
N ILE A 56 -29.79 2.00 -10.72
CA ILE A 56 -30.26 3.25 -11.35
C ILE A 56 -30.40 3.15 -12.89
N GLY A 57 -30.14 1.98 -13.47
CA GLY A 57 -30.29 1.72 -14.91
C GLY A 57 -29.29 2.44 -15.81
N VAL A 58 -28.18 2.94 -15.26
CA VAL A 58 -27.13 3.65 -16.02
C VAL A 58 -26.25 2.67 -16.78
N VAL A 59 -26.13 1.42 -16.30
CA VAL A 59 -25.37 0.35 -16.94
C VAL A 59 -26.14 -0.96 -16.86
N ASN A 60 -26.06 -1.77 -17.89
CA ASN A 60 -26.68 -3.09 -17.94
C ASN A 60 -25.72 -4.19 -17.42
N GLU A 61 -26.23 -5.39 -17.11
CA GLU A 61 -25.42 -6.46 -16.50
C GLU A 61 -24.21 -6.89 -17.34
N SER A 62 -24.31 -6.82 -18.68
CA SER A 62 -23.18 -7.15 -19.56
C SER A 62 -22.10 -6.08 -19.52
N GLU A 63 -22.47 -4.79 -19.54
CA GLU A 63 -21.54 -3.68 -19.41
C GLU A 63 -20.89 -3.67 -18.01
N LEU A 64 -21.64 -4.01 -16.96
CA LEU A 64 -21.10 -4.08 -15.60
C LEU A 64 -19.99 -5.12 -15.48
N LYS A 65 -20.18 -6.29 -16.09
CA LYS A 65 -19.15 -7.35 -16.13
C LYS A 65 -17.91 -6.90 -16.89
N GLU A 66 -18.06 -6.18 -18.00
CA GLU A 66 -16.93 -5.62 -18.72
C GLU A 66 -16.20 -4.56 -17.91
N ILE A 67 -16.91 -3.66 -17.23
CA ILE A 67 -16.33 -2.63 -16.36
C ILE A 67 -15.56 -3.27 -15.19
N ILE A 68 -16.13 -4.29 -14.54
CA ILE A 68 -15.46 -5.06 -13.50
C ILE A 68 -14.19 -5.73 -14.05
N ASN A 69 -14.25 -6.26 -15.27
CA ASN A 69 -13.12 -6.91 -15.90
C ASN A 69 -12.04 -5.90 -16.30
N ILE A 70 -12.41 -4.71 -16.77
CA ILE A 70 -11.50 -3.60 -17.07
C ILE A 70 -10.83 -3.09 -15.79
N TYR A 71 -11.59 -2.85 -14.72
CA TYR A 71 -11.04 -2.43 -13.42
C TYR A 71 -10.08 -3.47 -12.80
N ASN A 72 -10.35 -4.76 -13.01
CA ASN A 72 -9.47 -5.83 -12.55
C ASN A 72 -8.25 -6.05 -13.47
N LYS A 73 -8.36 -5.75 -14.77
CA LYS A 73 -7.30 -5.97 -15.79
C LYS A 73 -6.36 -4.76 -15.89
N GLU A 74 -6.89 -3.54 -15.81
CA GLU A 74 -6.15 -2.31 -15.52
C GLU A 74 -5.85 -2.24 -14.02
N LYS A 75 -5.05 -3.19 -13.57
CA LYS A 75 -4.30 -3.23 -12.31
C LYS A 75 -4.39 -1.96 -11.45
N TYR A 76 -5.54 -1.73 -10.82
CA TYR A 76 -5.68 -0.84 -9.68
C TYR A 76 -4.85 -1.52 -8.60
N ASN A 77 -3.57 -1.16 -8.49
CA ASN A 77 -2.69 -1.73 -7.51
C ASN A 77 -2.90 -0.89 -6.25
N PRO A 78 -3.73 -1.31 -5.28
CA PRO A 78 -4.05 -0.50 -4.10
C PRO A 78 -2.80 -0.05 -3.33
N LYS A 79 -1.67 -0.76 -3.49
CA LYS A 79 -0.37 -0.33 -2.97
C LYS A 79 0.18 0.92 -3.65
N ILE A 80 0.07 1.02 -4.97
CA ILE A 80 0.52 2.19 -5.77
C ILE A 80 -0.32 3.39 -5.36
N ASN A 81 -1.64 3.22 -5.26
CA ASN A 81 -2.53 4.32 -4.89
C ASN A 81 -2.35 4.77 -3.42
N LYS A 82 -2.22 3.83 -2.47
CA LYS A 82 -1.89 4.16 -1.07
C LYS A 82 -0.52 4.82 -0.90
N GLN A 83 0.48 4.40 -1.69
CA GLN A 83 1.81 5.01 -1.65
C GLN A 83 1.77 6.41 -2.23
N TYR A 84 1.08 6.60 -3.35
CA TYR A 84 0.85 7.91 -3.95
C TYR A 84 0.18 8.86 -2.95
N GLU A 85 -0.95 8.48 -2.34
CA GLU A 85 -1.65 9.29 -1.33
C GLU A 85 -0.76 9.61 -0.12
N LYS A 86 0.02 8.64 0.35
CA LYS A 86 0.94 8.84 1.47
C LYS A 86 2.02 9.87 1.11
N TYR A 87 2.62 9.78 -0.08
CA TYR A 87 3.66 10.71 -0.51
C TYR A 87 3.11 12.08 -0.86
N GLU A 88 1.89 12.16 -1.41
CA GLU A 88 1.18 13.42 -1.64
C GLU A 88 0.92 14.14 -0.31
N LYS A 89 0.47 13.42 0.72
CA LYS A 89 0.27 13.99 2.06
C LYS A 89 1.56 14.53 2.67
N ILE A 90 2.66 13.78 2.57
CA ILE A 90 3.99 14.22 3.05
C ILE A 90 4.45 15.49 2.31
N LEU A 91 4.29 15.55 0.98
CA LEU A 91 4.63 16.73 0.20
C LEU A 91 3.80 17.95 0.61
N LYS A 92 2.51 17.75 0.89
CA LYS A 92 1.62 18.80 1.37
C LYS A 92 2.03 19.32 2.75
N GLU A 93 2.32 18.42 3.69
CA GLU A 93 2.77 18.79 5.04
C GLU A 93 4.10 19.58 5.00
N LEU A 94 5.04 19.16 4.17
CA LEU A 94 6.32 19.87 4.01
C LEU A 94 6.15 21.26 3.39
N ARG A 95 5.22 21.44 2.45
CA ARG A 95 4.84 22.76 1.92
C ARG A 95 4.23 23.62 3.03
N ASP A 96 3.29 23.06 3.79
CA ASP A 96 2.59 23.78 4.86
C ASP A 96 3.54 24.18 6.00
N MET A 97 4.62 23.41 6.21
CA MET A 97 5.74 23.74 7.11
C MET A 97 6.75 24.74 6.51
N GLY A 98 6.58 25.18 5.27
CA GLY A 98 7.43 26.18 4.61
C GLY A 98 8.75 25.64 4.04
N TYR A 99 8.94 24.32 3.94
CA TYR A 99 10.16 23.74 3.36
C TYR A 99 10.30 23.99 1.85
N PHE A 100 9.20 24.31 1.17
CA PHE A 100 9.21 24.68 -0.25
C PHE A 100 7.99 25.51 -0.63
N THR A 101 8.14 26.33 -1.68
CA THR A 101 7.09 27.19 -2.25
C THR A 101 6.09 26.40 -3.09
N ASP A 102 4.92 26.99 -3.37
CA ASP A 102 3.86 26.35 -4.17
C ASP A 102 4.33 25.89 -5.56
N GLY A 103 5.25 26.64 -6.19
CA GLY A 103 5.84 26.25 -7.46
C GLY A 103 6.62 24.94 -7.38
N VAL A 104 7.47 24.82 -6.35
CA VAL A 104 8.30 23.62 -6.12
C VAL A 104 7.45 22.43 -5.68
N TYR A 105 6.37 22.67 -4.92
CA TYR A 105 5.38 21.64 -4.59
C TYR A 105 4.74 21.06 -5.86
N ASN A 106 4.28 21.92 -6.78
CA ASN A 106 3.63 21.49 -8.02
C ASN A 106 4.58 20.69 -8.93
N ASP A 107 5.85 21.08 -9.01
CA ASP A 107 6.85 20.36 -9.78
C ASP A 107 7.14 18.97 -9.19
N LYS A 108 7.27 18.88 -7.86
CA LYS A 108 7.42 17.59 -7.16
C LYS A 108 6.19 16.71 -7.29
N LEU A 109 4.99 17.29 -7.26
CA LEU A 109 3.73 16.56 -7.47
C LEU A 109 3.63 15.97 -8.89
N LYS A 110 4.09 16.70 -9.92
CA LYS A 110 4.16 16.19 -11.30
C LYS A 110 5.09 14.99 -11.42
N VAL A 111 6.26 15.03 -10.78
CA VAL A 111 7.20 13.90 -10.75
C VAL A 111 6.59 12.71 -10.02
N LEU A 112 5.90 12.95 -8.90
CA LEU A 112 5.20 11.90 -8.16
C LEU A 112 4.11 11.25 -9.02
N LYS A 113 3.26 12.04 -9.69
CA LYS A 113 2.24 11.52 -10.60
C LYS A 113 2.85 10.69 -11.72
N LYS A 114 3.94 11.14 -12.35
CA LYS A 114 4.63 10.41 -13.42
C LYS A 114 5.22 9.08 -12.96
N HIS A 115 5.54 8.92 -11.68
CA HIS A 115 6.12 7.68 -11.14
C HIS A 115 5.07 6.59 -10.85
N PHE A 116 3.85 7.00 -10.52
CA PHE A 116 2.75 6.10 -10.12
C PHE A 116 1.70 5.88 -11.23
N ASN A 117 1.90 6.51 -12.41
CA ASN A 117 1.02 6.49 -13.57
C ASN A 117 1.74 5.87 -14.78
#